data_AF-A0A1S3R0B3-F1
#
_entry.id   AF-A0A1S3R0B3-F1
#
_cell.length_a   1.000
_cell.length_b   1.000
_cell.length_c   1.000
_cell.angle_alpha   90.00
_cell.angle_beta   90.00
_cell.angle_gamma   90.00
#
_symmetry.space_group_name_H-M   'P 1'
#
loop_
_entity.id
_entity.type
_entity.pdbx_description
1 polymer ?
#
loop_
_entity_poly.entity_id
_entity_poly.type
_entity_poly.pdbx_seq_one_letter_code
_entity_poly.pdbx_strand_id
1 'polypeptide(L)'
;CFSFGIGEGASSALISGVAKQGGGHAQFITGQDRMQPKVMQSLRFALQPAVVDISVKWNVPKGVSVTPLSPPIRMLFQGQRALLYAQITGESSGDTEGSVTVKYSLAEQPVENQLSFSLKPAEDTG
;
A
#
# COMPACT_ATOMS: atom_id res chain seq x y z
N CYS A 1 -6.87 6.63 -7.94
CA CYS A 1 -7.57 7.62 -8.78
C CYS A 1 -7.62 8.92 -8.00
N PHE A 2 -7.51 10.05 -8.69
CA PHE A 2 -7.65 11.37 -8.07
C PHE A 2 -9.10 11.83 -8.26
N SER A 3 -9.66 12.46 -7.24
CA SER A 3 -11.04 12.95 -7.28
C SER A 3 -11.10 14.43 -6.92
N PHE A 4 -12.10 15.13 -7.45
CA PHE A 4 -12.30 16.55 -7.23
C PHE A 4 -13.71 16.82 -6.75
N GLY A 5 -13.84 17.46 -5.58
CA GLY A 5 -15.10 18.04 -5.12
C GLY A 5 -15.12 19.52 -5.47
N ILE A 6 -16.10 19.98 -6.24
CA ILE A 6 -16.21 21.37 -6.68
C ILE A 6 -17.44 22.00 -6.03
N GLY A 7 -17.24 23.14 -5.37
CA GLY A 7 -18.26 23.87 -4.63
C GLY A 7 -18.48 23.34 -3.21
N GLU A 8 -19.16 24.14 -2.40
CA GLU A 8 -19.40 23.91 -0.97
C GLU A 8 -20.41 22.77 -0.73
N GLY A 9 -21.18 22.39 -1.75
CA GLY A 9 -22.15 21.29 -1.68
C GLY A 9 -21.61 19.91 -2.04
N ALA A 10 -20.32 19.79 -2.39
CA ALA A 10 -19.73 18.50 -2.77
C ALA A 10 -19.60 17.56 -1.55
N SER A 11 -20.04 16.31 -1.69
CA SER A 11 -19.97 15.32 -0.59
C SER A 11 -18.53 14.89 -0.30
N SER A 12 -17.96 15.37 0.81
CA SER A 12 -16.60 15.03 1.23
C SER A 12 -16.40 13.53 1.44
N ALA A 13 -17.41 12.84 1.97
CA ALA A 13 -17.37 11.40 2.19
C ALA A 13 -17.24 10.62 0.88
N LEU A 14 -18.04 10.97 -0.13
CA LEU A 14 -18.00 10.32 -1.43
C LEU A 14 -16.68 10.60 -2.16
N ILE A 15 -16.29 11.87 -2.27
CA ILE A 15 -15.09 12.28 -3.01
C ILE A 15 -13.83 11.65 -2.38
N SER A 16 -13.71 11.68 -1.05
CA SER A 16 -12.60 11.06 -0.34
C SER A 16 -12.62 9.54 -0.45
N GLY A 17 -13.80 8.93 -0.36
CA GLY A 17 -13.98 7.48 -0.48
C GLY A 17 -13.51 6.96 -1.84
N VAL A 18 -13.91 7.63 -2.93
CA VAL A 18 -13.47 7.29 -4.29
C VAL A 18 -11.94 7.39 -4.41
N ALA A 19 -11.34 8.49 -3.96
CA ALA A 19 -9.89 8.67 -4.06
C ALA A 19 -9.14 7.58 -3.30
N LYS A 20 -9.58 7.32 -2.05
CA LYS A 20 -8.99 6.32 -1.16
C LYS A 20 -9.06 4.93 -1.77
N GLN A 21 -10.23 4.52 -2.29
CA GLN A 21 -10.40 3.20 -2.89
C GLN A 21 -9.53 3.02 -4.14
N GLY A 22 -9.31 4.10 -4.90
CA GLY A 22 -8.38 4.10 -6.02
C GLY A 22 -6.91 4.34 -5.66
N GLY A 23 -6.55 4.50 -4.38
CA GLY A 23 -5.18 4.78 -3.95
C GLY A 23 -4.64 6.18 -4.32
N GLY A 24 -5.50 7.14 -4.66
CA GLY A 24 -5.11 8.52 -4.95
C GLY A 24 -5.60 9.52 -3.91
N HIS A 25 -5.65 10.80 -4.30
CA HIS A 25 -5.98 11.90 -3.39
C HIS A 25 -7.22 12.66 -3.84
N ALA A 26 -8.02 13.09 -2.87
CA ALA A 26 -9.14 13.99 -3.07
C ALA A 26 -8.65 15.44 -3.00
N GLN A 27 -9.13 16.28 -3.91
CA GLN A 27 -8.97 17.73 -3.83
C GLN A 27 -10.34 18.41 -3.80
N PHE A 28 -10.50 19.38 -2.90
CA PHE A 28 -11.72 20.18 -2.80
C PHE A 28 -11.43 21.58 -3.31
N ILE A 29 -12.31 22.11 -4.15
CA ILE A 29 -12.21 23.42 -4.80
C ILE A 29 -13.45 24.20 -4.41
N THR A 30 -13.30 25.21 -3.55
CA THR A 30 -14.39 26.10 -3.11
C THR A 30 -14.25 27.50 -3.74
N GLY A 31 -15.17 28.42 -3.44
CA GLY A 31 -15.18 29.75 -4.06
C GLY A 31 -13.92 30.61 -3.84
N GLN A 32 -13.09 30.28 -2.84
CA GLN A 32 -11.81 30.96 -2.57
C GLN A 32 -10.64 30.34 -3.34
N ASP A 33 -10.84 29.18 -3.95
CA ASP A 33 -9.78 28.41 -4.59
C ASP A 33 -9.68 28.67 -6.09
N ARG A 34 -8.45 28.62 -6.60
CA ARG A 34 -8.21 28.49 -8.04
C ARG A 34 -8.17 27.00 -8.40
N MET A 35 -9.02 26.59 -9.34
CA MET A 35 -9.08 25.20 -9.81
C MET A 35 -7.77 24.73 -10.47
N GLN A 36 -7.20 25.55 -11.37
CA GLN A 36 -6.03 25.19 -12.16
C GLN A 36 -4.84 24.66 -11.33
N PRO A 37 -4.35 25.34 -10.27
CA PRO A 37 -3.22 24.83 -9.49
C PRO A 37 -3.54 23.50 -8.81
N LYS A 38 -4.77 23.31 -8.31
CA LYS A 38 -5.23 22.07 -7.70
C LYS A 38 -5.23 20.92 -8.72
N VAL A 39 -5.80 21.13 -9.90
CA VAL A 39 -5.79 20.14 -10.99
C VAL A 39 -4.37 19.80 -11.44
N MET A 40 -3.52 20.82 -11.66
CA MET A 40 -2.13 20.60 -12.08
C MET A 40 -1.32 19.84 -11.03
N GLN A 41 -1.58 20.04 -9.74
CA GLN A 41 -0.94 19.29 -8.66
C GLN A 41 -1.34 17.81 -8.70
N SER A 42 -2.64 17.48 -8.80
CA SER A 42 -3.09 16.09 -8.94
C SER A 42 -2.48 15.43 -10.19
N LEU A 43 -2.43 16.16 -11.31
CA LEU A 43 -1.84 15.65 -12.55
C LEU A 43 -0.34 15.34 -12.39
N ARG A 44 0.43 16.22 -11.72
CA ARG A 44 1.84 15.96 -11.44
C ARG A 44 2.04 14.67 -10.65
N PHE A 45 1.21 14.40 -9.65
CA PHE A 45 1.26 13.13 -8.91
C PHE A 45 0.84 11.94 -9.77
N ALA A 46 -0.19 12.10 -10.61
CA ALA A 46 -0.65 11.03 -11.50
C ALA A 46 0.40 10.61 -12.56
N LEU A 47 1.29 11.53 -12.94
CA LEU A 47 2.36 11.31 -13.92
C LEU A 47 3.67 10.83 -13.28
N GLN A 48 3.77 10.80 -11.95
CA GLN A 48 4.93 10.19 -11.30
C GLN A 48 4.90 8.67 -11.49
N PRO A 49 6.05 8.02 -11.66
CA PRO A 49 6.12 6.56 -11.65
C PRO A 49 5.48 6.01 -10.37
N ALA A 50 4.53 5.10 -10.55
CA ALA A 50 3.90 4.38 -9.46
C ALA A 50 4.45 2.97 -9.41
N VAL A 51 4.55 2.44 -8.19
CA VAL A 51 4.71 1.02 -7.97
C VAL A 51 3.34 0.37 -8.19
N VAL A 52 3.25 -0.55 -9.15
CA VAL A 52 2.02 -1.26 -9.54
C VAL A 52 2.24 -2.77 -9.52
N ASP A 53 1.16 -3.53 -9.72
CA ASP A 53 1.19 -5.01 -9.77
C ASP A 53 1.88 -5.65 -8.56
N ILE A 54 1.63 -5.06 -7.38
CA ILE A 54 2.24 -5.50 -6.12
C ILE A 54 1.69 -6.87 -5.75
N SER A 55 2.59 -7.82 -5.56
CA SER A 55 2.29 -9.15 -5.04
C SER A 55 3.21 -9.49 -3.89
N VAL A 56 2.66 -10.16 -2.88
CA VAL A 56 3.39 -10.56 -1.68
C VAL A 56 3.34 -12.06 -1.57
N LYS A 57 4.52 -12.68 -1.58
CA LYS A 57 4.70 -14.12 -1.43
C LYS A 57 5.38 -14.40 -0.10
N TRP A 58 4.74 -15.24 0.69
CA TRP A 58 5.28 -15.73 1.95
C TRP A 58 5.94 -17.08 1.71
N ASN A 59 7.17 -17.23 2.17
CA ASN A 59 7.89 -18.49 2.17
C ASN A 59 8.16 -18.85 3.63
N VAL A 60 7.38 -19.79 4.14
CA VAL A 60 7.46 -20.26 5.53
C VAL A 60 7.66 -21.78 5.55
N PRO A 61 8.28 -22.33 6.62
CA PRO A 61 8.50 -23.75 6.75
C PRO A 61 7.20 -24.57 6.79
N LYS A 62 7.33 -25.88 6.56
CA LYS A 62 6.21 -26.82 6.73
C LYS A 62 5.72 -26.77 8.19
N GLY A 63 4.39 -26.76 8.35
CA GLY A 63 3.75 -26.66 9.67
C GLY A 63 3.44 -25.23 10.10
N VAL A 64 3.95 -24.22 9.39
CA VAL A 64 3.65 -22.80 9.62
C VAL A 64 2.73 -22.28 8.51
N SER A 65 1.77 -21.44 8.89
CA SER A 65 0.85 -20.78 7.97
C SER A 65 0.87 -19.26 8.17
N VAL A 66 0.57 -18.52 7.10
CA VAL A 66 0.50 -17.06 7.12
C VAL A 66 -0.88 -16.60 6.68
N THR A 67 -1.54 -15.82 7.53
CA THR A 67 -2.84 -15.19 7.25
C THR A 67 -2.66 -13.70 7.08
N PRO A 68 -2.78 -13.15 5.85
CA PRO A 68 -2.79 -11.70 5.65
C PRO A 68 -3.96 -11.05 6.39
N LEU A 69 -3.68 -10.02 7.17
CA LEU A 69 -4.68 -9.26 7.93
C LEU A 69 -5.00 -7.90 7.29
N SER A 70 -4.16 -7.45 6.35
CA SER A 70 -4.32 -6.18 5.66
C SER A 70 -4.94 -6.36 4.27
N PRO A 71 -5.73 -5.39 3.78
CA PRO A 71 -6.19 -5.38 2.40
C PRO A 71 -5.02 -5.36 1.41
N PRO A 72 -5.20 -5.90 0.20
CA PRO A 72 -4.16 -5.86 -0.84
C PRO A 72 -3.77 -4.41 -1.20
N ILE A 73 -2.46 -4.17 -1.27
CA ILE A 73 -1.90 -2.90 -1.73
C ILE A 73 -1.89 -2.95 -3.26
N ARG A 74 -2.65 -2.09 -3.92
CA ARG A 74 -2.77 -2.11 -5.39
C ARG A 74 -1.73 -1.26 -6.09
N MET A 75 -1.38 -0.12 -5.49
CA MET A 75 -0.53 0.89 -6.08
C MET A 75 0.10 1.75 -4.98
N LEU A 76 1.33 2.20 -5.21
CA LEU A 76 2.00 3.19 -4.37
C LEU A 76 2.65 4.27 -5.22
N PHE A 77 2.29 5.53 -4.96
CA PHE A 77 2.96 6.69 -5.54
C PHE A 77 4.18 7.10 -4.72
N GLN A 78 5.06 7.90 -5.33
CA GLN A 78 6.23 8.44 -4.66
C GLN A 78 5.84 9.20 -3.37
N GLY A 79 6.57 8.92 -2.29
CA GLY A 79 6.33 9.53 -0.97
C GLY A 79 5.20 8.89 -0.15
N GLN A 80 4.44 7.95 -0.72
CA GLN A 80 3.46 7.17 0.05
C GLN A 80 4.12 5.97 0.75
N ARG A 81 3.52 5.55 1.87
CA ARG A 81 3.89 4.34 2.62
C ARG A 81 2.67 3.46 2.77
N ALA A 82 2.82 2.15 2.53
CA ALA A 82 1.85 1.15 2.93
C ALA A 82 2.42 0.26 4.04
N LEU A 83 1.51 -0.30 4.83
CA LEU A 83 1.81 -1.27 5.88
C LEU A 83 1.00 -2.53 5.58
N LEU A 84 1.66 -3.68 5.65
CA LEU A 84 1.05 -4.99 5.50
C LEU A 84 1.22 -5.75 6.82
N TYR A 85 0.11 -6.12 7.42
CA TYR A 85 0.06 -6.99 8.58
C TYR A 85 -0.33 -8.40 8.15
N ALA A 86 0.34 -9.38 8.74
CA ALA A 86 0.01 -10.79 8.60
C ALA A 86 0.20 -11.49 9.94
N GLN A 87 -0.64 -12.48 10.22
CA GLN A 87 -0.51 -13.36 11.36
C GLN A 87 0.21 -14.64 10.93
N ILE A 88 1.20 -15.05 11.72
CA ILE A 88 1.94 -16.29 11.50
C ILE A 88 1.52 -17.27 12.61
N THR A 89 1.12 -18.48 12.25
CA THR A 89 0.66 -19.50 13.19
C THR A 89 1.22 -20.88 12.85
N GLY A 90 1.32 -21.75 13.85
CA GLY A 90 1.83 -23.11 13.72
C GLY A 90 3.22 -23.30 14.33
N GLU A 91 3.77 -24.49 14.15
CA GLU A 91 5.07 -24.91 14.70
C GLU A 91 5.91 -25.52 13.58
N SER A 92 7.19 -25.18 13.54
CA SER A 92 8.16 -25.77 12.62
C SER A 92 9.07 -26.76 13.35
N SER A 93 9.31 -27.92 12.75
CA SER A 93 10.14 -28.99 13.34
C SER A 93 11.64 -28.85 13.01
N GLY A 94 12.14 -27.61 12.90
CA GLY A 94 13.59 -27.37 12.71
C GLY A 94 13.94 -26.03 12.05
N ASP A 95 13.16 -25.60 11.06
CA ASP A 95 13.42 -24.32 10.38
C ASP A 95 12.86 -23.14 11.17
N THR A 96 13.74 -22.27 11.64
CA THR A 96 13.38 -21.13 12.50
C THR A 96 13.29 -19.81 11.76
N GLU A 97 13.39 -19.84 10.43
CA GLU A 97 13.34 -18.65 9.58
C GLU A 97 12.21 -18.75 8.56
N GLY A 98 11.60 -17.60 8.28
CA GLY A 98 10.71 -17.40 7.15
C GLY A 98 11.23 -16.24 6.30
N SER A 99 10.66 -16.08 5.11
CA SER A 99 10.90 -14.88 4.31
C SER A 99 9.62 -14.38 3.64
N VAL A 100 9.58 -13.07 3.43
CA VAL A 100 8.55 -12.41 2.64
C VAL A 100 9.21 -11.82 1.40
N THR A 101 8.63 -12.12 0.25
CA THR A 101 9.06 -11.59 -1.04
C THR A 101 7.99 -10.68 -1.58
N VAL A 102 8.36 -9.44 -1.89
CA VAL A 102 7.47 -8.45 -2.50
C VAL A 102 7.93 -8.26 -3.94
N LYS A 103 7.05 -8.55 -4.89
CA LYS A 103 7.27 -8.30 -6.32
C LYS A 103 6.36 -7.19 -6.80
N TYR A 104 6.86 -6.32 -7.66
CA TYR A 104 6.09 -5.20 -8.22
C TYR A 104 6.69 -4.74 -9.53
N SER A 105 5.97 -3.89 -10.26
CA SER A 105 6.47 -3.15 -11.42
C SER A 105 6.68 -1.68 -11.05
N LEU A 106 7.85 -1.13 -11.38
CA LEU A 106 8.17 0.29 -11.22
C LEU A 106 8.71 0.81 -12.55
N ALA A 107 8.04 1.81 -13.12
CA ALA A 107 8.39 2.34 -14.46
C ALA A 107 8.52 1.21 -15.51
N GLU A 108 7.55 0.28 -15.51
CA GLU A 108 7.49 -0.90 -16.38
C GLU A 108 8.59 -1.94 -16.17
N GLN A 109 9.46 -1.76 -15.17
CA GLN A 109 10.49 -2.71 -14.81
C GLN A 109 10.04 -3.59 -13.64
N PRO A 110 10.12 -4.93 -13.76
CA PRO A 110 9.83 -5.82 -12.65
C PRO A 110 10.94 -5.72 -11.60
N VAL A 111 10.54 -5.61 -10.33
CA VAL A 111 11.42 -5.54 -9.17
C VAL A 111 10.97 -6.57 -8.15
N GLU A 112 11.94 -7.18 -7.47
CA GLU A 112 11.74 -8.18 -6.43
C GLU A 112 12.61 -7.82 -5.21
N ASN A 113 11.98 -7.76 -4.05
CA ASN A 113 12.67 -7.57 -2.77
C ASN A 113 12.29 -8.69 -1.82
N GLN A 114 13.28 -9.27 -1.15
CA GLN A 114 13.09 -10.33 -0.16
C GLN A 114 13.60 -9.87 1.20
N LEU A 115 12.81 -10.14 2.24
CA LEU A 115 13.17 -9.91 3.63
C LEU A 115 13.02 -11.22 4.39
N SER A 116 14.06 -11.62 5.11
CA SER A 116 14.03 -12.77 6.02
C SER A 116 13.66 -12.33 7.45
N PHE A 117 12.99 -13.21 8.19
CA PHE A 117 12.62 -12.97 9.58
C PHE A 117 12.72 -14.26 10.41
N SER A 118 12.95 -14.10 11.71
CA SER A 118 12.94 -15.20 12.67
C SER A 118 11.51 -15.55 13.08
N LEU A 119 11.21 -16.85 13.13
CA LEU A 119 9.96 -17.41 13.68
C LEU A 119 10.03 -17.60 15.20
N LYS A 120 11.24 -17.57 15.78
CA LYS A 120 11.38 -17.56 17.23
C LYS A 120 10.95 -16.19 17.75
N PRO A 121 10.01 -16.13 18.72
CA PRO A 121 9.74 -14.91 19.46
C PRO A 121 11.07 -14.39 20.02
N ALA A 122 11.30 -13.08 19.94
CA ALA A 122 12.36 -12.49 20.75
C ALA A 122 12.01 -12.73 22.22
N GLU A 123 12.98 -13.17 23.03
CA GLU A 123 12.77 -13.28 24.48
C GLU A 123 12.34 -11.92 25.02
N ASP A 124 11.31 -11.92 25.86
CA ASP A 124 10.79 -10.71 26.48
C ASP A 124 11.85 -10.18 27.46
N THR A 125 12.54 -9.10 27.08
CA THR A 125 13.58 -8.48 27.91
C THR A 125 13.02 -7.51 28.96
N GLY A 126 11.74 -7.61 29.36
CA GLY A 126 11.14 -6.69 30.34
C GLY A 126 9.90 -7.20 31.04
#